data_AF-A0AA49JIN5-F1
#
_entry.id   AF-A0AA49JIN5-F1
#
_cell.length_a   1.000
_cell.length_b   1.000
_cell.length_c   1.000
_cell.angle_alpha   90.00
_cell.angle_beta   90.00
_cell.angle_gamma   90.00
#
_symmetry.space_group_name_H-M   'P 1'
#
loop_
_entity.id
_entity.type
_entity.pdbx_description
1 polymer ?
#
loop_
_entity_poly.entity_id
_entity_poly.type
_entity_poly.pdbx_seq_one_letter_code
_entity_poly.pdbx_strand_id
1 'polypeptide(L)'
;MEKAASHTNPQSSSARMMPIALQDEEAPKIKAYYKYELAEMYHVCTKTFSTWIHMYFDELQQFGYTKHTKLLRPEIVRFLFERLGEP
;
A
#
# COMPACT_ATOMS: atom_id res chain seq x y z
N MET A 1 -20.50 59.08 -16.45
CA MET A 1 -21.52 58.08 -16.81
C MET A 1 -20.97 57.35 -18.03
N GLU A 2 -20.36 56.17 -17.82
CA GLU A 2 -20.91 54.86 -18.24
C GLU A 2 -20.56 54.56 -19.72
N LYS A 3 -19.98 53.43 -20.14
CA LYS A 3 -19.77 52.10 -19.55
C LYS A 3 -18.48 51.47 -20.08
N ALA A 4 -17.93 50.62 -19.23
CA ALA A 4 -16.84 49.71 -19.51
C ALA A 4 -17.25 48.57 -20.47
N ALA A 5 -16.26 48.18 -21.28
CA ALA A 5 -15.91 46.84 -21.73
C ALA A 5 -17.03 45.82 -22.04
N SER A 6 -17.25 45.62 -23.33
CA SER A 6 -17.61 44.30 -23.87
C SER A 6 -16.36 43.43 -23.92
N HIS A 7 -16.40 42.25 -23.31
CA HIS A 7 -16.05 41.00 -23.98
C HIS A 7 -16.56 39.82 -23.16
N THR A 8 -17.40 39.05 -23.83
CA THR A 8 -17.90 37.73 -23.47
C THR A 8 -16.78 36.71 -23.46
N ASN A 9 -16.69 35.85 -22.44
CA ASN A 9 -16.38 34.43 -22.68
C ASN A 9 -16.80 33.53 -21.51
N PRO A 10 -17.63 32.50 -21.73
CA PRO A 10 -17.93 31.45 -20.76
C PRO A 10 -16.88 30.31 -20.84
N GLN A 11 -16.03 30.18 -19.82
CA GLN A 11 -15.29 28.92 -19.59
C GLN A 11 -16.20 27.98 -18.78
N SER A 12 -16.88 27.03 -19.42
CA SER A 12 -16.35 25.73 -19.85
C SER A 12 -15.82 24.89 -18.69
N SER A 13 -16.72 24.02 -18.20
CA SER A 13 -16.54 22.60 -17.91
C SER A 13 -15.32 22.09 -17.15
N SER A 14 -15.62 21.11 -16.30
CA SER A 14 -14.75 19.97 -15.96
C SER A 14 -13.81 20.18 -14.78
N ALA A 15 -14.26 19.75 -13.62
CA ALA A 15 -13.87 18.45 -13.07
C ALA A 15 -14.38 18.38 -11.62
N ARG A 16 -15.34 17.48 -11.35
CA ARG A 16 -15.50 16.97 -9.98
C ARG A 16 -14.26 16.12 -9.69
N MET A 17 -13.19 16.79 -9.28
CA MET A 17 -12.02 16.15 -8.70
C MET A 17 -12.51 15.39 -7.47
N MET A 18 -12.52 14.07 -7.58
CA MET A 18 -12.58 13.20 -6.42
C MET A 18 -11.39 13.57 -5.54
N PRO A 19 -11.57 13.80 -4.23
CA PRO A 19 -10.42 13.94 -3.34
C PRO A 19 -9.74 12.58 -3.34
N ILE A 20 -8.65 12.48 -4.11
CA ILE A 20 -7.67 11.42 -3.94
C ILE A 20 -7.17 11.61 -2.51
N ALA A 21 -7.66 10.76 -1.63
CA ALA A 21 -7.10 10.57 -0.31
C ALA A 21 -5.71 9.96 -0.54
N LEU A 22 -4.73 10.85 -0.77
CA LEU A 22 -3.33 10.57 -0.49
C LEU A 22 -3.27 10.40 1.03
N GLN A 23 -3.69 9.21 1.45
CA GLN A 23 -3.44 8.71 2.78
C GLN A 23 -1.93 8.77 2.97
N ASP A 24 -1.56 9.60 3.94
CA ASP A 24 -0.35 9.55 4.73
C ASP A 24 0.74 8.64 4.15
N GLU A 25 1.84 9.25 3.72
CA GLU A 25 3.16 8.61 3.61
C GLU A 25 3.61 8.14 5.01
N GLU A 26 2.82 7.27 5.64
CA GLU A 26 3.15 6.60 6.88
C GLU A 26 4.20 5.56 6.49
N ALA A 27 5.47 5.98 6.54
CA ALA A 27 6.63 5.13 6.34
C ALA A 27 6.35 3.74 6.96
N PRO A 28 6.61 2.64 6.23
CA PRO A 28 6.19 1.30 6.64
C PRO A 28 6.60 1.02 8.09
N LYS A 29 5.66 1.20 9.03
CA LYS A 29 5.93 0.98 10.45
C LYS A 29 6.15 -0.52 10.58
N ILE A 30 7.40 -0.97 10.69
CA ILE A 30 7.75 -2.38 10.91
C ILE A 30 7.06 -2.86 12.20
N LYS A 31 5.85 -3.38 12.06
CA LYS A 31 4.99 -3.90 13.13
C LYS A 31 4.54 -5.31 12.76
N ALA A 32 3.81 -5.96 13.65
CA ALA A 32 3.18 -7.21 13.30
C ALA A 32 2.06 -6.95 12.28
N TYR A 33 2.14 -7.56 11.11
CA TYR A 33 1.13 -7.44 10.06
C TYR A 33 0.50 -8.79 9.77
N TYR A 34 -0.77 -8.80 9.40
CA TYR A 34 -1.38 -9.99 8.84
C TYR A 34 -0.92 -10.21 7.39
N LYS A 35 -1.00 -11.45 6.91
CA LYS A 35 -0.66 -11.78 5.51
C LYS A 35 -1.45 -10.95 4.49
N TYR A 36 -2.72 -10.65 4.80
CA TYR A 36 -3.55 -9.84 3.90
C TYR A 36 -3.13 -8.38 3.92
N GLU A 37 -2.78 -7.81 5.07
CA GLU A 37 -2.30 -6.42 5.17
C GLU A 37 -1.01 -6.25 4.38
N LEU A 38 -0.10 -7.21 4.50
CA LEU A 38 1.12 -7.22 3.68
C LEU A 38 0.80 -7.34 2.20
N ALA A 39 -0.11 -8.23 1.81
CA ALA A 39 -0.54 -8.34 0.42
C ALA A 39 -1.13 -7.01 -0.10
N GLU A 40 -1.93 -6.32 0.71
CA GLU A 40 -2.49 -5.00 0.37
C GLU A 40 -1.41 -3.93 0.26
N MET A 41 -0.42 -3.89 1.17
CA MET A 41 0.71 -2.95 1.09
C MET A 41 1.50 -3.13 -0.21
N TYR A 42 1.75 -4.37 -0.61
CA TYR A 42 2.43 -4.68 -1.88
C TYR A 42 1.52 -4.58 -3.11
N HIS A 43 0.25 -4.18 -2.95
CA HIS A 43 -0.75 -4.18 -4.03
C HIS A 43 -0.88 -5.52 -4.77
N VAL A 44 -0.64 -6.64 -4.07
CA VAL A 44 -0.76 -7.99 -4.62
C VAL A 44 -1.93 -8.75 -4.00
N CYS A 45 -2.45 -9.73 -4.72
CA CYS A 45 -3.46 -10.62 -4.15
C CYS A 45 -2.85 -11.53 -3.07
N THR A 46 -3.63 -11.93 -2.07
CA THR A 46 -3.20 -12.82 -0.98
C THR A 46 -2.61 -14.14 -1.48
N LYS A 47 -3.03 -14.64 -2.65
CA LYS A 47 -2.45 -15.83 -3.30
C LYS A 47 -1.01 -15.61 -3.75
N THR A 48 -0.75 -14.47 -4.39
CA THR A 48 0.60 -14.07 -4.80
C THR A 48 1.49 -13.93 -3.58
N PHE A 49 1.01 -13.20 -2.56
CA PHE A 49 1.75 -13.04 -1.32
C PHE A 49 1.99 -14.37 -0.59
N SER A 50 1.00 -15.27 -0.56
CA SER A 50 1.17 -16.62 0.00
C SER A 50 2.23 -17.43 -0.73
N THR A 51 2.33 -17.26 -2.05
CA THR A 51 3.38 -17.90 -2.86
C THR A 51 4.75 -17.36 -2.47
N TRP A 52 4.91 -16.05 -2.32
CA TRP A 52 6.16 -15.44 -1.84
C TRP A 52 6.55 -15.91 -0.45
N ILE A 53 5.61 -15.92 0.49
CA ILE A 53 5.82 -16.47 1.84
C ILE A 53 6.24 -17.95 1.78
N HIS A 54 5.68 -18.74 0.85
CA HIS A 54 6.09 -20.13 0.66
C HIS A 54 7.51 -20.27 0.10
N MET A 55 7.95 -19.33 -0.76
CA MET A 55 9.34 -19.32 -1.26
C MET A 55 10.35 -19.08 -0.14
N TYR A 56 10.00 -18.23 0.83
CA TYR A 56 10.83 -17.94 1.99
C TYR A 56 10.46 -18.76 3.23
N PHE A 57 9.63 -19.79 3.10
CA PHE A 57 9.05 -20.51 4.24
C PHE A 57 10.11 -21.05 5.18
N ASP A 58 11.20 -21.58 4.63
CA ASP A 58 12.30 -22.17 5.39
C ASP A 58 13.04 -21.11 6.22
N GLU A 59 13.36 -19.95 5.63
CA GLU A 59 13.96 -18.81 6.33
C GLU A 59 13.00 -18.25 7.40
N LEU A 60 11.72 -18.10 7.04
CA LEU A 60 10.68 -17.65 7.95
C LEU A 60 10.52 -18.59 9.15
N GLN A 61 10.67 -19.91 8.95
CA GLN A 61 10.59 -20.90 10.02
C GLN A 61 11.69 -20.69 11.07
N GLN A 62 12.87 -20.17 10.67
CA GLN A 62 13.94 -19.80 11.61
C GLN A 62 13.53 -18.63 12.53
N PHE A 63 12.67 -17.72 12.03
CA PHE A 63 12.05 -16.65 12.82
C PHE A 63 10.82 -17.12 13.62
N GLY A 64 10.52 -18.43 13.63
CA GLY A 64 9.36 -19.00 14.32
C GLY A 64 8.04 -18.84 13.55
N TYR A 65 8.09 -18.58 12.25
CA TYR A 65 6.91 -18.63 11.39
C TYR A 65 6.43 -20.08 11.23
N THR A 66 5.12 -20.28 11.38
CA THR A 66 4.50 -21.58 11.16
C THR A 66 3.41 -21.46 10.10
N LYS A 67 3.02 -22.59 9.51
CA LYS A 67 1.96 -22.67 8.49
C LYS A 67 0.62 -22.09 8.98
N HIS A 68 0.36 -22.17 10.29
CA HIS A 68 -0.84 -21.65 10.94
C HIS A 68 -0.68 -20.20 11.42
N THR A 69 0.51 -19.61 11.29
CA THR A 69 0.79 -18.24 11.66
C THR A 69 0.07 -17.29 10.70
N LYS A 70 -1.02 -16.68 11.18
CA LYS A 70 -1.77 -15.64 10.47
C LYS A 70 -1.12 -14.26 10.61
N LEU A 71 -0.51 -14.02 11.77
CA LEU A 71 0.13 -12.76 12.14
C LEU A 71 1.64 -12.87 11.94
N LEU A 72 2.16 -12.12 10.99
CA LEU A 72 3.59 -12.04 10.71
C LEU A 72 4.21 -11.08 11.72
N ARG A 73 5.18 -11.57 12.49
CA ARG A 73 5.92 -10.77 13.47
C ARG A 73 6.69 -9.65 12.76
N PRO A 74 6.97 -8.53 13.43
CA PRO A 74 7.78 -7.45 12.86
C PRO A 74 9.13 -7.93 12.32
N GLU A 75 9.76 -8.95 12.91
CA GLU A 75 10.99 -9.57 12.40
C GLU A 75 10.81 -10.21 11.02
N ILE A 76 9.71 -10.94 10.83
CA ILE A 76 9.33 -11.55 9.56
C ILE A 76 8.96 -10.47 8.54
N VAL A 77 8.19 -9.47 8.96
CA VAL A 77 7.78 -8.35 8.11
C VAL A 77 9.02 -7.61 7.61
N ARG A 78 9.97 -7.31 8.50
CA ARG A 78 11.25 -6.70 8.14
C ARG A 78 12.02 -7.56 7.15
N PHE A 79 12.13 -8.85 7.42
CA PHE A 79 12.78 -9.78 6.50
C PHE A 79 12.11 -9.78 5.12
N LEU A 80 10.77 -9.77 5.08
CA LEU A 80 10.01 -9.69 3.83
C LEU A 80 10.23 -8.36 3.12
N PHE A 81 10.30 -7.24 3.84
CA PHE A 81 10.59 -5.93 3.27
C PHE A 81 12.01 -5.87 2.71
N GLU A 82 13.00 -6.45 3.39
CA GLU A 82 14.37 -6.53 2.87
C GLU A 82 14.48 -7.45 1.64
N ARG A 83 13.66 -8.51 1.55
CA ARG A 83 13.67 -9.47 0.42
C ARG A 83 12.82 -9.04 -0.78
N LEU A 84 11.62 -8.52 -0.53
CA LEU A 84 10.66 -8.10 -1.55
C LEU A 84 10.83 -6.64 -1.96
N GLY A 85 11.58 -5.86 -1.17
CA GLY A 85 11.61 -4.39 -1.23
C GLY A 85 10.60 -3.80 -0.27
N GLU A 86 10.87 -2.62 0.30
CA GLU A 86 9.84 -1.87 1.03
C GLU A 86 8.70 -1.52 0.04
N PRO A 87 7.43 -1.78 0.41
CA PRO A 87 6.28 -1.48 -0.44
C PRO A 87 6.10 0.02 -0.69
#